data_AF-A0A0J5LB36-F1
#
_entry.id   AF-A0A0J5LB36-F1
#
_cell.length_a   1.000
_cell.length_b   1.000
_cell.length_c   1.000
_cell.angle_alpha   90.00
_cell.angle_beta   90.00
_cell.angle_gamma   90.00
#
_symmetry.space_group_name_H-M   'P 1'
#
loop_
_entity.id
_entity.type
_entity.pdbx_description
1 polymer ?
#
loop_
_entity_poly.entity_id
_entity_poly.type
_entity_poly.pdbx_seq_one_letter_code
_entity_poly.pdbx_strand_id
1 'polypeptide(L)'
;MSGLQGARVDDEISHTASKGWMIAGLIGGAILGGITVVATGGTALIAISAAAAGGCAAGGLGEVLGSMSWAPRHVTGTLKEGSPNVFINSRRAIRAHLSTGECKEHSGSPQRVAEGSSKVYINNYPAARMGDLLTCSAEITQGSRNVLIGGSKTQTDEISPEIPAWVNWTMLAVGAGALAVVAGPAVALLSTLGAGIGGTAGDYVGGALFGQGSDGQKWSMLAGSLVGGGVGMKGGAKFNAWRAERTNGVPISKSKYDEVIRMPKEDRPDPDSYLPKKYIEDHGDAFSNGASRIVVRSSYEDYGVGKPDLGKSEFVLTKDNALNIINESKQDPSLIAERLGIPKEQLSGDSLVIIEFKPTELYSPRIPSGREWGANEQWLPGGKLPQGDLEAVVSTEGMVNGRDYIVRDLITGEVL
;
A
#
# COMPACT_ATOMS: atom_id res chain seq x y z
N MET A 1 -20.14 9.61 36.99
CA MET A 1 -18.90 8.82 37.15
C MET A 1 -19.09 7.90 38.33
N SER A 2 -19.12 6.59 38.10
CA SER A 2 -19.02 5.59 39.17
C SER A 2 -17.63 5.66 39.79
N GLY A 3 -17.52 5.39 41.09
CA GLY A 3 -16.21 5.26 41.74
C GLY A 3 -15.55 3.93 41.39
N LEU A 4 -14.22 3.92 41.32
CA LEU A 4 -13.41 2.70 41.11
C LEU A 4 -12.87 2.19 42.44
N GLN A 5 -12.63 0.88 42.53
CA GLN A 5 -12.15 0.24 43.76
C GLN A 5 -10.82 0.85 44.21
N GLY A 6 -10.75 1.34 45.45
CA GLY A 6 -9.53 1.96 45.98
C GLY A 6 -8.39 0.94 46.10
N ALA A 7 -7.21 1.32 45.63
CA ALA A 7 -6.02 0.46 45.64
C ALA A 7 -5.31 0.47 46.99
N ARG A 8 -4.72 -0.67 47.36
CA ARG A 8 -4.05 -0.91 48.65
C ARG A 8 -2.70 -1.60 48.45
N VAL A 9 -1.85 -1.49 49.46
CA VAL A 9 -0.59 -2.27 49.52
C VAL A 9 -0.91 -3.76 49.40
N ASP A 10 -0.11 -4.47 48.61
CA ASP A 10 -0.21 -5.87 48.14
C ASP A 10 -1.29 -6.15 47.08
N ASP A 11 -2.05 -5.14 46.63
CA ASP A 11 -2.97 -5.35 45.51
C ASP A 11 -2.14 -5.60 44.23
N GLU A 12 -2.63 -6.50 43.39
CA GLU A 12 -1.95 -6.97 42.19
C GLU A 12 -1.85 -5.89 41.10
N ILE A 13 -0.72 -5.89 40.42
CA ILE A 13 -0.49 -5.12 39.19
C ILE A 13 -0.23 -6.08 38.02
N SER A 14 -0.68 -5.70 36.84
CA SER A 14 -0.58 -6.53 35.64
C SER A 14 -0.18 -5.73 34.42
N HIS A 15 0.54 -6.36 33.50
CA HIS A 15 0.73 -5.84 32.15
C HIS A 15 -0.36 -6.36 31.22
N THR A 16 -0.53 -5.66 30.10
CA THR A 16 -1.43 -6.12 29.04
C THR A 16 -0.71 -7.15 28.15
N ALA A 17 -1.46 -7.85 27.30
CA ALA A 17 -0.89 -8.75 26.31
C ALA A 17 -0.50 -8.03 24.99
N SER A 18 -0.21 -6.73 25.02
CA SER A 18 -0.09 -5.92 23.80
C SER A 18 0.99 -6.41 22.83
N LYS A 19 2.12 -6.90 23.35
CA LYS A 19 3.17 -7.53 22.52
C LYS A 19 2.68 -8.78 21.80
N GLY A 20 1.86 -9.60 22.45
CA GLY A 20 1.27 -10.80 21.86
C GLY A 20 0.29 -10.45 20.74
N TRP A 21 -0.57 -9.45 20.96
CA TRP A 21 -1.49 -8.95 19.94
C TRP A 21 -0.78 -8.28 18.76
N MET A 22 0.35 -7.63 18.99
CA MET A 22 1.19 -7.09 17.92
C MET A 22 1.71 -8.21 16.99
N ILE A 23 2.24 -9.30 17.57
CA ILE A 23 2.73 -10.46 16.81
C ILE A 23 1.56 -11.14 16.07
N ALA A 24 0.43 -11.35 16.74
CA ALA A 24 -0.76 -11.94 16.12
C ALA A 24 -1.26 -11.08 14.94
N GLY A 25 -1.27 -9.76 15.10
CA GLY A 25 -1.63 -8.82 14.04
C GLY A 25 -0.68 -8.89 12.84
N LEU A 26 0.63 -9.00 13.07
CA LEU A 26 1.63 -9.16 12.00
C LEU A 26 1.40 -10.44 11.20
N ILE A 27 1.23 -11.58 11.89
CA ILE A 27 1.01 -12.88 11.25
C ILE A 27 -0.32 -12.90 10.50
N GLY A 28 -1.41 -12.45 11.14
CA GLY A 28 -2.73 -12.39 10.53
C GLY A 28 -2.76 -11.49 9.29
N GLY A 29 -2.11 -10.32 9.38
CA GLY A 29 -1.98 -9.39 8.25
C GLY A 29 -1.20 -9.96 7.08
N ALA A 30 -0.10 -10.69 7.34
CA ALA A 30 0.68 -11.33 6.29
C ALA A 30 -0.10 -12.46 5.58
N ILE A 31 -0.81 -13.30 6.33
CA ILE A 31 -1.62 -14.39 5.76
C ILE A 31 -2.77 -13.84 4.93
N LEU A 32 -3.55 -12.90 5.47
CA LEU A 32 -4.65 -12.29 4.72
C LEU A 32 -4.15 -11.51 3.51
N GLY A 33 -3.03 -10.80 3.65
CA GLY A 33 -2.36 -10.11 2.54
C GLY A 33 -2.04 -11.09 1.41
N GLY A 34 -1.35 -12.19 1.71
CA GLY A 34 -0.98 -13.21 0.71
C GLY A 34 -2.18 -13.85 0.02
N ILE A 35 -3.21 -14.26 0.78
CA ILE A 35 -4.41 -14.91 0.20
C ILE A 35 -5.19 -13.93 -0.69
N THR A 36 -5.35 -12.67 -0.27
CA THR A 36 -6.12 -11.69 -1.04
C THR A 36 -5.42 -11.25 -2.32
N VAL A 37 -4.08 -11.14 -2.32
CA VAL A 37 -3.28 -10.89 -3.54
C VAL A 37 -3.58 -11.97 -4.59
N VAL A 38 -3.52 -13.24 -4.17
CA VAL A 38 -3.72 -14.40 -5.05
C VAL A 38 -5.17 -14.53 -5.51
N ALA A 39 -6.14 -14.28 -4.63
CA ALA A 39 -7.55 -14.51 -4.92
C ALA A 39 -8.24 -13.39 -5.74
N THR A 40 -7.73 -12.15 -5.71
CA THR A 40 -8.45 -10.98 -6.25
C THR A 40 -7.72 -10.22 -7.36
N GLY A 41 -6.62 -10.79 -7.88
CA GLY A 41 -5.87 -10.19 -8.97
C GLY A 41 -5.32 -8.79 -8.64
N GLY A 42 -4.90 -8.57 -7.39
CA GLY A 42 -4.31 -7.29 -6.97
C GLY A 42 -5.31 -6.20 -6.56
N THR A 43 -6.61 -6.34 -6.86
CA THR A 43 -7.58 -5.23 -6.71
C THR A 43 -8.25 -5.17 -5.33
N ALA A 44 -8.27 -6.27 -4.57
CA ALA A 44 -8.79 -6.28 -3.18
C ALA A 44 -7.69 -6.20 -2.11
N LEU A 45 -6.47 -5.83 -2.52
CA LEU A 45 -5.36 -5.61 -1.62
C LEU A 45 -5.65 -4.44 -0.67
N ILE A 46 -5.70 -4.75 0.62
CA ILE A 46 -5.35 -3.83 1.72
C ILE A 46 -6.44 -2.82 2.15
N ALA A 47 -7.72 -3.20 2.11
CA ALA A 47 -8.56 -2.79 3.23
C ALA A 47 -8.22 -3.60 4.50
N ILE A 48 -7.59 -4.78 4.35
CA ILE A 48 -7.50 -5.77 5.44
C ILE A 48 -6.06 -6.09 5.91
N SER A 49 -5.02 -5.82 5.10
CA SER A 49 -3.61 -5.95 5.53
C SER A 49 -3.00 -4.65 6.08
N ALA A 50 -3.81 -3.75 6.62
CA ALA A 50 -3.40 -2.45 7.12
C ALA A 50 -3.14 -1.42 6.00
N ALA A 51 -4.03 -0.43 5.91
CA ALA A 51 -3.46 0.92 6.01
C ALA A 51 -2.55 0.88 7.24
N ALA A 52 -1.26 0.70 6.95
CA ALA A 52 -0.18 0.48 7.87
C ALA A 52 -0.39 1.36 9.11
N ALA A 53 -0.34 0.79 10.30
CA ALA A 53 -0.51 1.51 11.55
C ALA A 53 -1.67 2.54 11.55
N GLY A 54 -2.90 2.08 11.74
CA GLY A 54 -4.04 2.92 12.09
C GLY A 54 -3.88 3.78 13.36
N GLY A 55 -2.67 4.03 13.85
CA GLY A 55 -2.39 5.11 14.78
C GLY A 55 -0.99 5.03 15.39
N CYS A 56 0.06 5.45 14.69
CA CYS A 56 1.24 5.95 15.42
C CYS A 56 0.92 7.23 16.22
N ALA A 57 -0.27 7.83 16.01
CA ALA A 57 -0.81 8.85 16.90
C ALA A 57 -1.58 8.28 18.12
N ALA A 58 -1.91 6.98 18.19
CA ALA A 58 -2.84 6.44 19.20
C ALA A 58 -2.57 4.98 19.66
N GLY A 59 -1.34 4.50 19.54
CA GLY A 59 -0.94 3.13 19.89
C GLY A 59 -1.24 2.14 18.75
N GLY A 60 -0.26 1.30 18.39
CA GLY A 60 -0.43 0.32 17.30
C GLY A 60 -1.57 -0.68 17.57
N LEU A 61 -2.00 -1.45 16.56
CA LEU A 61 -3.11 -2.42 16.70
C LEU A 61 -2.94 -3.36 17.91
N GLY A 62 -1.71 -3.79 18.20
CA GLY A 62 -1.42 -4.63 19.38
C GLY A 62 -1.66 -3.92 20.71
N GLU A 63 -1.36 -2.62 20.79
CA GLU A 63 -1.60 -1.78 21.97
C GLU A 63 -3.11 -1.56 22.18
N VAL A 64 -3.83 -1.26 21.11
CA VAL A 64 -5.29 -1.07 21.14
C VAL A 64 -5.99 -2.36 21.56
N LEU A 65 -5.68 -3.49 20.92
CA LEU A 65 -6.30 -4.77 21.26
C LEU A 65 -5.87 -5.26 22.64
N GLY A 66 -4.60 -5.10 23.01
CA GLY A 66 -4.10 -5.51 24.33
C GLY A 66 -4.69 -4.70 25.48
N SER A 67 -5.04 -3.42 25.24
CA SER A 67 -5.67 -2.57 26.26
C SER A 67 -7.18 -2.79 26.43
N MET A 68 -7.83 -3.63 25.60
CA MET A 68 -9.27 -3.89 25.71
C MET A 68 -9.62 -4.55 27.06
N SER A 69 -10.84 -4.32 27.56
CA SER A 69 -11.26 -4.90 28.84
C SER A 69 -11.26 -6.44 28.83
N TRP A 70 -11.57 -7.05 27.69
CA TRP A 70 -11.57 -8.52 27.49
C TRP A 70 -10.18 -9.11 27.25
N ALA A 71 -9.17 -8.28 26.97
CA ALA A 71 -7.84 -8.77 26.65
C ALA A 71 -7.18 -9.38 27.90
N PRO A 72 -6.47 -10.52 27.75
CA PRO A 72 -5.78 -11.14 28.87
C PRO A 72 -4.77 -10.18 29.50
N ARG A 73 -4.76 -10.17 30.84
CA ARG A 73 -3.73 -9.55 31.66
C ARG A 73 -3.01 -10.63 32.44
N HIS A 74 -1.72 -10.45 32.67
CA HIS A 74 -0.93 -11.34 33.51
C HIS A 74 -0.37 -10.56 34.69
N VAL A 75 -0.51 -11.13 35.89
CA VAL A 75 -0.04 -10.50 37.12
C VAL A 75 1.49 -10.49 37.12
N THR A 76 2.06 -9.29 37.14
CA THR A 76 3.51 -9.08 37.07
C THR A 76 4.08 -8.65 38.42
N GLY A 77 3.23 -8.32 39.39
CA GLY A 77 3.67 -8.07 40.76
C GLY A 77 2.59 -7.45 41.64
N THR A 78 3.01 -6.69 42.65
CA THR A 78 2.09 -6.11 43.64
C THR A 78 2.56 -4.74 44.12
N LEU A 79 1.63 -3.93 44.60
CA LEU A 79 1.92 -2.66 45.27
C LEU A 79 2.61 -2.91 46.62
N LYS A 80 3.63 -2.12 47.00
CA LYS A 80 4.43 -2.36 48.22
C LYS A 80 4.44 -1.19 49.18
N GLU A 81 4.52 0.03 48.67
CA GLU A 81 4.52 1.23 49.50
C GLU A 81 3.16 1.93 49.44
N GLY A 82 2.70 2.47 50.56
CA GLY A 82 1.40 3.14 50.65
C GLY A 82 1.40 4.23 51.72
N SER A 83 0.22 4.81 52.01
CA SER A 83 0.06 5.85 53.03
C SER A 83 0.49 5.37 54.41
N PRO A 84 1.18 6.21 55.21
CA PRO A 84 1.55 5.87 56.58
C PRO A 84 0.37 5.87 57.56
N ASN A 85 -0.73 6.54 57.24
CA ASN A 85 -1.84 6.77 58.19
C ASN A 85 -3.25 6.63 57.60
N VAL A 86 -3.40 6.45 56.28
CA VAL A 86 -4.70 6.16 55.65
C VAL A 86 -4.75 4.71 55.21
N PHE A 87 -5.77 4.00 55.68
CA PHE A 87 -5.97 2.58 55.42
C PHE A 87 -7.33 2.35 54.75
N ILE A 88 -7.36 1.43 53.79
CA ILE A 88 -8.58 0.93 53.17
C ILE A 88 -8.66 -0.54 53.53
N ASN A 89 -9.67 -0.94 54.31
CA ASN A 89 -9.81 -2.31 54.82
C ASN A 89 -8.51 -2.84 55.45
N SER A 90 -7.95 -2.09 56.39
CA SER A 90 -6.74 -2.43 57.17
C SER A 90 -5.43 -2.55 56.37
N ARG A 91 -5.44 -2.25 55.06
CA ARG A 91 -4.23 -2.18 54.23
C ARG A 91 -3.98 -0.72 53.85
N ARG A 92 -2.70 -0.32 53.82
CA ARG A 92 -2.31 1.07 53.52
C ARG A 92 -2.84 1.47 52.15
N ALA A 93 -3.47 2.63 52.06
CA ALA A 93 -4.04 3.14 50.83
C ALA A 93 -2.95 3.67 49.89
N ILE A 94 -3.17 3.55 48.58
CA ILE A 94 -2.15 3.87 47.57
C ILE A 94 -2.33 5.29 47.05
N ARG A 95 -1.19 5.98 46.87
CA ARG A 95 -1.08 7.36 46.43
C ARG A 95 -0.28 7.42 45.13
N ALA A 96 -0.82 8.09 44.11
CA ALA A 96 -0.04 8.44 42.92
C ALA A 96 1.17 9.32 43.31
N HIS A 97 2.21 9.33 42.49
CA HIS A 97 3.50 10.02 42.67
C HIS A 97 4.40 9.50 43.81
N LEU A 98 3.83 8.96 44.89
CA LEU A 98 4.60 8.53 46.06
C LEU A 98 4.68 7.02 46.24
N SER A 99 3.57 6.31 46.01
CA SER A 99 3.52 4.87 46.29
C SER A 99 4.21 4.10 45.19
N THR A 100 4.78 2.95 45.55
CA THR A 100 5.54 2.11 44.62
C THR A 100 5.03 0.68 44.61
N GLY A 101 5.20 0.00 43.48
CA GLY A 101 4.97 -1.42 43.30
C GLY A 101 6.20 -2.13 42.75
N GLU A 102 6.31 -3.41 43.04
CA GLU A 102 7.34 -4.28 42.46
C GLU A 102 6.78 -4.93 41.19
N CYS A 103 7.46 -4.78 40.06
CA CYS A 103 7.10 -5.41 38.78
C CYS A 103 8.21 -6.36 38.34
N LYS A 104 7.87 -7.63 38.09
CA LYS A 104 8.83 -8.69 37.73
C LYS A 104 9.35 -8.58 36.29
N GLU A 105 8.66 -7.85 35.42
CA GLU A 105 9.05 -7.69 34.01
C GLU A 105 10.09 -6.57 33.80
N HIS A 106 10.41 -5.82 34.85
CA HIS A 106 11.40 -4.76 34.82
C HIS A 106 12.42 -4.99 35.93
N SER A 107 13.68 -5.27 35.55
CA SER A 107 14.78 -5.33 36.50
C SER A 107 15.10 -3.92 37.01
N GLY A 108 15.14 -3.71 38.33
CA GLY A 108 15.55 -2.43 38.92
C GLY A 108 14.70 -1.98 40.09
N SER A 109 14.56 -0.65 40.23
CA SER A 109 13.85 0.02 41.32
C SER A 109 12.33 -0.22 41.26
N PRO A 110 11.64 -0.17 42.42
CA PRO A 110 10.19 -0.16 42.48
C PRO A 110 9.59 0.91 41.54
N GLN A 111 8.51 0.55 40.87
CA GLN A 111 7.82 1.40 39.90
C GLN A 111 6.83 2.30 40.64
N ARG A 112 6.82 3.59 40.34
CA ARG A 112 5.90 4.53 41.01
C ARG A 112 4.51 4.40 40.43
N VAL A 113 3.49 4.61 41.26
CA VAL A 113 2.11 4.74 40.80
C VAL A 113 1.96 6.11 40.14
N ALA A 114 1.71 6.13 38.83
CA ALA A 114 1.74 7.34 38.02
C ALA A 114 0.37 7.99 37.88
N GLU A 115 -0.72 7.26 38.07
CA GLU A 115 -2.09 7.78 37.95
C GLU A 115 -2.89 7.70 39.25
N GLY A 116 -3.88 8.59 39.38
CA GLY A 116 -4.84 8.55 40.47
C GLY A 116 -6.10 9.37 40.20
N SER A 117 -6.89 9.60 41.25
CA SER A 117 -8.10 10.43 41.19
C SER A 117 -7.80 11.92 41.13
N SER A 118 -8.47 12.63 40.20
CA SER A 118 -8.45 14.10 40.15
C SER A 118 -9.20 14.80 41.30
N LYS A 119 -10.01 14.07 42.07
CA LYS A 119 -10.90 14.63 43.11
C LYS A 119 -10.58 14.17 44.53
N VAL A 120 -10.02 12.98 44.69
CA VAL A 120 -9.77 12.38 46.00
C VAL A 120 -8.28 12.28 46.22
N TYR A 121 -7.83 12.84 47.34
CA TYR A 121 -6.43 12.93 47.70
C TYR A 121 -6.17 12.22 49.03
N ILE A 122 -5.05 11.52 49.12
CA ILE A 122 -4.55 10.86 50.33
C ILE A 122 -3.19 11.48 50.64
N ASN A 123 -3.08 12.15 51.79
CA ASN A 123 -1.90 12.93 52.18
C ASN A 123 -1.47 13.95 51.11
N ASN A 124 -2.41 14.65 50.48
CA ASN A 124 -2.21 15.62 49.39
C ASN A 124 -1.79 15.05 48.03
N TYR A 125 -1.81 13.73 47.84
CA TYR A 125 -1.53 13.08 46.55
C TYR A 125 -2.77 12.36 46.01
N PRO A 126 -3.00 12.33 44.69
CA PRO A 126 -4.13 11.62 44.09
C PRO A 126 -4.26 10.17 44.60
N ALA A 127 -5.46 9.78 45.01
CA ALA A 127 -5.73 8.43 45.47
C ALA A 127 -5.79 7.46 44.28
N ALA A 128 -4.98 6.41 44.33
CA ALA A 128 -4.93 5.40 43.27
C ALA A 128 -6.00 4.32 43.43
N ARG A 129 -6.41 3.74 42.31
CA ARG A 129 -7.57 2.84 42.20
C ARG A 129 -7.27 1.72 41.22
N MET A 130 -8.13 0.71 41.24
CA MET A 130 -8.17 -0.30 40.19
C MET A 130 -8.33 0.39 38.83
N GLY A 131 -7.45 0.05 37.90
CA GLY A 131 -7.35 0.63 36.57
C GLY A 131 -6.32 1.74 36.42
N ASP A 132 -5.81 2.35 37.50
CA ASP A 132 -4.77 3.39 37.42
C ASP A 132 -3.39 2.74 37.12
N LEU A 133 -2.52 3.46 36.38
CA LEU A 133 -1.24 2.95 35.88
C LEU A 133 -0.03 3.31 36.77
N LEU A 134 1.00 2.46 36.71
CA LEU A 134 2.35 2.72 37.20
C LEU A 134 3.24 3.34 36.11
N THR A 135 4.41 3.85 36.47
CA THR A 135 5.42 4.42 35.54
C THR A 135 5.87 3.45 34.46
N CYS A 136 5.75 2.15 34.70
CA CYS A 136 6.06 1.12 33.71
C CYS A 136 4.87 0.74 32.80
N SER A 137 3.72 1.40 32.89
CA SER A 137 2.45 1.00 32.26
C SER A 137 1.78 -0.26 32.83
N ALA A 138 2.22 -0.79 33.97
CA ALA A 138 1.45 -1.82 34.66
C ALA A 138 0.16 -1.21 35.23
N GLU A 139 -0.97 -1.91 35.05
CA GLU A 139 -2.29 -1.53 35.54
C GLU A 139 -2.55 -2.15 36.92
N ILE A 140 -3.13 -1.39 37.85
CA ILE A 140 -3.61 -1.93 39.11
C ILE A 140 -4.88 -2.76 38.85
N THR A 141 -4.79 -4.08 38.96
CA THR A 141 -5.89 -5.00 38.60
C THR A 141 -6.71 -5.48 39.79
N GLN A 142 -6.27 -5.16 41.01
CA GLN A 142 -6.98 -5.51 42.24
C GLN A 142 -7.26 -4.27 43.08
N GLY A 143 -8.40 -4.25 43.76
CA GLY A 143 -8.77 -3.16 44.65
C GLY A 143 -9.72 -3.59 45.76
N SER A 144 -10.11 -2.61 46.57
CA SER A 144 -11.07 -2.81 47.65
C SER A 144 -12.51 -2.94 47.13
N ARG A 145 -13.16 -4.08 47.38
CA ARG A 145 -14.50 -4.40 46.87
C ARG A 145 -15.62 -3.43 47.30
N ASN A 146 -15.46 -2.75 48.43
CA ASN A 146 -16.49 -1.90 49.05
C ASN A 146 -16.06 -0.44 49.26
N VAL A 147 -14.87 -0.06 48.81
CA VAL A 147 -14.40 1.34 48.88
C VAL A 147 -14.19 1.85 47.48
N LEU A 148 -15.08 2.75 47.04
CA LEU A 148 -15.09 3.30 45.70
C LEU A 148 -14.62 4.77 45.73
N ILE A 149 -13.61 5.07 44.93
CA ILE A 149 -13.00 6.40 44.82
C ILE A 149 -13.39 7.01 43.46
N GLY A 150 -14.13 8.13 43.51
CA GLY A 150 -14.57 8.86 42.32
C GLY A 150 -13.49 9.75 41.70
N GLY A 151 -13.86 10.50 40.66
CA GLY A 151 -12.96 11.42 39.94
C GLY A 151 -12.43 10.84 38.63
N SER A 152 -12.07 11.71 37.68
CA SER A 152 -11.37 11.30 36.47
C SER A 152 -9.94 10.88 36.80
N LYS A 153 -9.28 10.17 35.88
CA LYS A 153 -7.85 9.88 35.99
C LYS A 153 -7.04 11.16 35.84
N THR A 154 -5.99 11.31 36.64
CA THR A 154 -4.96 12.33 36.48
C THR A 154 -3.59 11.67 36.52
N GLN A 155 -2.74 12.03 35.58
CA GLN A 155 -1.36 11.53 35.49
C GLN A 155 -0.44 12.47 36.27
N THR A 156 0.35 11.90 37.17
CA THR A 156 1.28 12.59 38.06
C THR A 156 2.74 12.37 37.71
N ASP A 157 3.05 11.25 37.05
CA ASP A 157 4.40 10.91 36.58
C ASP A 157 4.35 10.46 35.11
N GLU A 158 5.49 10.54 34.41
CA GLU A 158 5.62 10.01 33.06
C GLU A 158 5.46 8.48 33.03
N ILE A 159 4.62 8.00 32.12
CA ILE A 159 4.33 6.58 31.94
C ILE A 159 5.07 6.09 30.71
N SER A 160 5.96 5.11 30.89
CA SER A 160 6.67 4.44 29.80
C SER A 160 5.76 3.43 29.12
N PRO A 161 5.35 3.63 27.85
CA PRO A 161 4.41 2.73 27.16
C PRO A 161 4.92 1.30 27.05
N GLU A 162 4.01 0.32 27.05
CA GLU A 162 4.37 -1.10 26.92
C GLU A 162 5.02 -1.42 25.55
N ILE A 163 4.59 -0.69 24.51
CA ILE A 163 5.22 -0.70 23.18
C ILE A 163 5.87 0.67 22.94
N PRO A 164 7.20 0.76 22.84
CA PRO A 164 7.88 2.01 22.55
C PRO A 164 7.43 2.63 21.22
N ALA A 165 7.33 3.96 21.17
CA ALA A 165 6.84 4.68 19.99
C ALA A 165 7.62 4.35 18.71
N TRP A 166 8.94 4.17 18.80
CA TRP A 166 9.79 3.81 17.64
C TRP A 166 9.40 2.45 17.04
N VAL A 167 8.91 1.50 17.84
CA VAL A 167 8.41 0.20 17.35
C VAL A 167 7.13 0.42 16.54
N ASN A 168 6.20 1.21 17.05
CA ASN A 168 4.97 1.58 16.34
C ASN A 168 5.30 2.26 14.99
N TRP A 169 6.21 3.23 14.97
CA TRP A 169 6.66 3.90 13.74
C TRP A 169 7.37 2.96 12.76
N THR A 170 8.17 2.01 13.27
CA THR A 170 8.84 1.01 12.44
C THR A 170 7.82 0.09 11.77
N MET A 171 6.81 -0.37 12.52
CA MET A 171 5.73 -1.19 11.98
C MET A 171 4.91 -0.43 10.93
N LEU A 172 4.68 0.87 11.15
CA LEU A 172 4.05 1.72 10.15
C LEU A 172 4.86 1.75 8.84
N ALA A 173 6.16 2.01 8.95
CA ALA A 173 7.04 2.09 7.78
C ALA A 173 7.08 0.76 7.02
N VAL A 174 7.16 -0.38 7.73
CA VAL A 174 7.12 -1.71 7.12
C VAL A 174 5.80 -1.96 6.38
N GLY A 175 4.66 -1.65 7.02
CA GLY A 175 3.35 -1.82 6.38
C GLY A 175 3.16 -0.90 5.17
N ALA A 176 3.59 0.36 5.28
CA ALA A 176 3.46 1.34 4.19
C ALA A 176 4.38 0.98 3.02
N GLY A 177 5.59 0.50 3.30
CA GLY A 177 6.52 -0.02 2.30
C GLY A 177 5.96 -1.24 1.57
N ALA A 178 5.38 -2.20 2.29
CA ALA A 178 4.71 -3.35 1.68
C ALA A 178 3.55 -2.93 0.78
N LEU A 179 2.70 -2.00 1.23
CA LEU A 179 1.61 -1.45 0.41
C LEU A 179 2.15 -0.68 -0.81
N ALA A 180 3.27 0.03 -0.68
CA ALA A 180 3.89 0.75 -1.80
C ALA A 180 4.40 -0.19 -2.88
N VAL A 181 4.95 -1.35 -2.50
CA VAL A 181 5.39 -2.39 -3.45
C VAL A 181 4.20 -2.94 -4.23
N VAL A 182 3.05 -3.14 -3.58
CA VAL A 182 1.91 -3.79 -4.24
C VAL A 182 0.99 -2.82 -4.98
N ALA A 183 0.69 -1.66 -4.39
CA ALA A 183 -0.30 -0.71 -4.91
C ALA A 183 0.31 0.61 -5.39
N GLY A 184 1.63 0.77 -5.26
CA GLY A 184 2.36 1.98 -5.63
C GLY A 184 2.43 3.04 -4.52
N PRO A 185 3.40 3.97 -4.61
CA PRO A 185 3.73 4.90 -3.53
C PRO A 185 2.61 5.89 -3.20
N ALA A 186 1.85 6.34 -4.21
CA ALA A 186 0.76 7.30 -3.99
C ALA A 186 -0.40 6.69 -3.18
N VAL A 187 -0.74 5.43 -3.46
CA VAL A 187 -1.76 4.69 -2.70
C VAL A 187 -1.27 4.48 -1.28
N ALA A 188 -0.03 4.01 -1.11
CA ALA A 188 0.53 3.76 0.21
C ALA A 188 0.54 5.01 1.11
N LEU A 189 0.98 6.16 0.56
CA LEU A 189 1.02 7.42 1.29
C LEU A 189 -0.38 7.89 1.70
N LEU A 190 -1.31 7.95 0.73
CA LEU A 190 -2.65 8.48 0.99
C LEU A 190 -3.48 7.56 1.88
N SER A 191 -3.35 6.24 1.74
CA SER A 191 -3.96 5.27 2.65
C SER A 191 -3.43 5.41 4.08
N THR A 192 -2.11 5.57 4.26
CA THR A 192 -1.51 5.75 5.58
C THR A 192 -1.98 7.04 6.26
N LEU A 193 -1.93 8.15 5.53
CA LEU A 193 -2.39 9.46 6.04
C LEU A 193 -3.89 9.44 6.34
N GLY A 194 -4.68 8.86 5.43
CA GLY A 194 -6.11 8.69 5.61
C GLY A 194 -6.42 7.87 6.86
N ALA A 195 -5.69 6.79 7.12
CA ALA A 195 -5.88 5.99 8.32
C ALA A 195 -5.50 6.73 9.61
N GLY A 196 -4.42 7.51 9.61
CA GLY A 196 -4.08 8.35 10.75
C GLY A 196 -5.19 9.36 11.07
N ILE A 197 -5.67 10.09 10.06
CA ILE A 197 -6.75 11.08 10.22
C ILE A 197 -8.04 10.39 10.66
N GLY A 198 -8.41 9.30 9.99
CA GLY A 198 -9.60 8.53 10.30
C GLY A 198 -9.57 7.99 11.74
N GLY A 199 -8.42 7.49 12.19
CA GLY A 199 -8.24 7.00 13.55
C GLY A 199 -8.43 8.08 14.60
N THR A 200 -7.78 9.23 14.44
CA THR A 200 -7.94 10.36 15.36
C THR A 200 -9.38 10.87 15.43
N ALA A 201 -10.07 10.94 14.29
CA ALA A 201 -11.48 11.30 14.25
C ALA A 201 -12.36 10.25 14.94
N GLY A 202 -12.08 8.97 14.70
CA GLY A 202 -12.76 7.84 15.33
C GLY A 202 -12.56 7.81 16.85
N ASP A 203 -11.35 8.10 17.33
CA ASP A 203 -11.04 8.21 18.76
C ASP A 203 -11.82 9.35 19.42
N TYR A 204 -11.80 10.54 18.82
CA TYR A 204 -12.53 11.69 19.34
C TYR A 204 -14.05 11.44 19.42
N VAL A 205 -14.64 10.95 18.32
CA VAL A 205 -16.08 10.62 18.26
C VAL A 205 -16.41 9.48 19.24
N GLY A 206 -15.58 8.45 19.28
CA GLY A 206 -15.75 7.31 20.17
C GLY A 206 -15.67 7.69 21.65
N GLY A 207 -14.72 8.54 22.02
CA GLY A 207 -14.58 9.06 23.37
C GLY A 207 -15.78 9.92 23.80
N ALA A 208 -16.37 10.67 22.87
CA ALA A 208 -17.60 11.44 23.11
C ALA A 208 -18.84 10.55 23.26
N LEU A 209 -18.96 9.46 22.47
CA LEU A 209 -20.13 8.58 22.46
C LEU A 209 -20.10 7.51 23.55
N PHE A 210 -18.94 6.88 23.78
CA PHE A 210 -18.80 5.71 24.65
C PHE A 210 -18.06 6.02 25.96
N GLY A 211 -17.49 7.22 26.08
CA GLY A 211 -16.71 7.67 27.23
C GLY A 211 -15.22 7.39 27.10
N GLN A 212 -14.42 8.27 27.71
CA GLN A 212 -12.97 8.22 27.65
C GLN A 212 -12.40 6.94 28.26
N GLY A 213 -11.53 6.25 27.51
CA GLY A 213 -10.89 4.98 27.87
C GLY A 213 -11.75 3.74 27.66
N SER A 214 -12.99 3.88 27.17
CA SER A 214 -13.89 2.75 26.92
C SER A 214 -13.44 1.89 25.74
N ASP A 215 -13.85 0.63 25.72
CA ASP A 215 -13.62 -0.25 24.57
C ASP A 215 -14.33 0.26 23.31
N GLY A 216 -15.48 0.95 23.46
CA GLY A 216 -16.22 1.58 22.35
C GLY A 216 -15.43 2.68 21.66
N GLN A 217 -14.69 3.51 22.42
CA GLN A 217 -13.76 4.49 21.87
C GLN A 217 -12.65 3.82 21.06
N LYS A 218 -12.01 2.80 21.63
CA LYS A 218 -10.92 2.05 20.97
C LYS A 218 -11.39 1.41 19.65
N TRP A 219 -12.60 0.85 19.62
CA TRP A 219 -13.19 0.32 18.39
C TRP A 219 -13.54 1.39 17.36
N SER A 220 -14.05 2.53 17.82
CA SER A 220 -14.36 3.68 16.95
C SER A 220 -13.10 4.23 16.30
N MET A 221 -11.99 4.28 17.03
CA MET A 221 -10.67 4.61 16.50
C MET A 221 -10.25 3.64 15.39
N LEU A 222 -10.28 2.32 15.65
CA LEU A 222 -9.91 1.32 14.64
C LEU A 222 -10.80 1.40 13.38
N ALA A 223 -12.11 1.57 13.57
CA ALA A 223 -13.06 1.73 12.48
C ALA A 223 -12.79 3.01 11.66
N GLY A 224 -12.50 4.12 12.35
CA GLY A 224 -12.10 5.37 11.74
C GLY A 224 -10.85 5.21 10.89
N SER A 225 -9.81 4.55 11.41
CA SER A 225 -8.57 4.29 10.67
C SER A 225 -8.81 3.46 9.41
N LEU A 226 -9.68 2.45 9.49
CA LEU A 226 -10.05 1.62 8.34
C LEU A 226 -10.76 2.45 7.26
N VAL A 227 -11.77 3.24 7.64
CA VAL A 227 -12.52 4.09 6.72
C VAL A 227 -11.60 5.11 6.07
N GLY A 228 -10.79 5.81 6.86
CA GLY A 228 -9.84 6.80 6.38
C GLY A 228 -8.81 6.20 5.42
N GLY A 229 -8.27 5.03 5.74
CA GLY A 229 -7.33 4.32 4.87
C GLY A 229 -7.94 3.90 3.53
N GLY A 230 -9.20 3.44 3.55
CA GLY A 230 -9.96 3.12 2.34
C GLY A 230 -10.25 4.35 1.46
N VAL A 231 -10.57 5.50 2.06
CA VAL A 231 -10.70 6.77 1.34
C VAL A 231 -9.36 7.19 0.71
N GLY A 232 -8.27 7.09 1.47
CA GLY A 232 -6.92 7.34 1.00
C GLY A 232 -6.52 6.46 -0.20
N MET A 233 -6.88 5.18 -0.15
CA MET A 233 -6.63 4.22 -1.23
C MET A 233 -7.34 4.65 -2.53
N LYS A 234 -8.64 4.98 -2.43
CA LYS A 234 -9.41 5.48 -3.59
C LYS A 234 -8.81 6.78 -4.14
N GLY A 235 -8.36 7.67 -3.25
CA GLY A 235 -7.66 8.90 -3.64
C GLY A 235 -6.36 8.61 -4.41
N GLY A 236 -5.53 7.70 -3.90
CA GLY A 236 -4.29 7.29 -4.56
C GLY A 236 -4.51 6.61 -5.91
N ALA A 237 -5.52 5.75 -6.03
CA ALA A 237 -5.90 5.13 -7.29
C ALA A 237 -6.35 6.17 -8.33
N LYS A 238 -7.19 7.13 -7.93
CA LYS A 238 -7.62 8.25 -8.80
C LYS A 238 -6.43 9.12 -9.23
N PHE A 239 -5.50 9.39 -8.31
CA PHE A 239 -4.28 10.16 -8.63
C PHE A 239 -3.37 9.40 -9.61
N ASN A 240 -3.22 8.08 -9.45
CA ASN A 240 -2.50 7.25 -10.40
C ASN A 240 -3.15 7.28 -11.79
N ALA A 241 -4.47 7.10 -11.86
CA ALA A 241 -5.22 7.13 -13.13
C ALA A 241 -5.07 8.49 -13.85
N TRP A 242 -5.25 9.60 -13.11
CA TRP A 242 -5.07 10.95 -13.64
C TRP A 242 -3.65 11.21 -14.18
N ARG A 243 -2.62 10.66 -13.52
CA ARG A 243 -1.23 10.80 -13.98
C ARG A 243 -0.98 9.95 -15.24
N ALA A 244 -1.52 8.74 -15.26
CA ALA A 244 -1.41 7.82 -16.40
C ALA A 244 -2.08 8.42 -17.65
N GLU A 245 -3.28 8.99 -17.52
CA GLU A 245 -3.98 9.66 -18.63
C GLU A 245 -3.14 10.78 -19.27
N ARG A 246 -2.39 11.53 -18.46
CA ARG A 246 -1.53 12.62 -18.93
C ARG A 246 -0.27 12.19 -19.68
N THR A 247 0.07 10.91 -19.64
CA THR A 247 1.33 10.34 -20.16
C THR A 247 1.09 9.05 -20.93
N ASN A 248 -0.15 8.78 -21.34
CA ASN A 248 -0.56 7.54 -21.99
C ASN A 248 -0.09 6.25 -21.25
N GLY A 249 -0.08 6.30 -19.92
CA GLY A 249 0.35 5.20 -19.07
C GLY A 249 1.86 5.03 -18.90
N VAL A 250 2.68 5.92 -19.46
CA VAL A 250 4.14 5.88 -19.31
C VAL A 250 4.54 6.43 -17.93
N PRO A 251 5.37 5.72 -17.14
CA PRO A 251 5.68 6.09 -15.75
C PRO A 251 6.73 7.20 -15.63
N ILE A 252 6.52 8.32 -16.33
CA ILE A 252 7.38 9.52 -16.28
C ILE A 252 6.57 10.77 -15.92
N SER A 253 7.25 11.89 -15.69
CA SER A 253 6.57 13.16 -15.44
C SER A 253 5.93 13.68 -16.73
N LYS A 254 4.80 14.39 -16.62
CA LYS A 254 4.17 15.04 -17.78
C LYS A 254 5.14 16.00 -18.49
N SER A 255 5.96 16.73 -17.72
CA SER A 255 6.96 17.63 -18.30
C SER A 255 7.95 16.88 -19.19
N LYS A 256 8.46 15.72 -18.74
CA LYS A 256 9.40 14.93 -19.52
C LYS A 256 8.72 14.27 -20.73
N TYR A 257 7.48 13.82 -20.58
CA TYR A 257 6.67 13.28 -21.67
C TYR A 257 6.44 14.34 -22.78
N ASP A 258 5.99 15.53 -22.40
CA ASP A 258 5.77 16.66 -23.32
C ASP A 258 7.09 17.15 -23.95
N GLU A 259 8.19 17.12 -23.20
CA GLU A 259 9.54 17.44 -23.69
C GLU A 259 9.93 16.51 -24.84
N VAL A 260 9.82 15.18 -24.67
CA VAL A 260 10.18 14.19 -25.70
C VAL A 260 9.29 14.31 -26.95
N ILE A 261 7.97 14.53 -26.78
CA ILE A 261 7.05 14.69 -27.92
C ILE A 261 7.40 15.91 -28.76
N ARG A 262 7.79 17.02 -28.12
CA ARG A 262 8.11 18.28 -28.80
C ARG A 262 9.49 18.30 -29.44
N MET A 263 10.37 17.36 -29.11
CA MET A 263 11.67 17.27 -29.74
C MET A 263 11.54 16.91 -31.23
N PRO A 264 12.33 17.54 -32.11
CA PRO A 264 12.48 17.10 -33.49
C PRO A 264 12.82 15.61 -33.56
N LYS A 265 12.34 14.95 -34.61
CA LYS A 265 12.49 13.49 -34.77
C LYS A 265 13.92 12.99 -34.54
N GLU A 266 14.92 13.73 -35.00
CA GLU A 266 16.32 13.31 -34.94
C GLU A 266 16.97 13.49 -33.55
N ASP A 267 16.43 14.41 -32.74
CA ASP A 267 16.97 14.78 -31.43
C ASP A 267 16.32 14.02 -30.27
N ARG A 268 15.33 13.15 -30.55
CA ARG A 268 14.64 12.39 -29.51
C ARG A 268 15.61 11.47 -28.77
N PRO A 269 15.62 11.49 -27.43
CA PRO A 269 16.58 10.71 -26.64
C PRO A 269 16.22 9.23 -26.64
N ASP A 270 17.21 8.38 -26.39
CA ASP A 270 16.97 6.94 -26.26
C ASP A 270 16.08 6.63 -25.04
N PRO A 271 15.15 5.66 -25.15
CA PRO A 271 14.24 5.28 -24.07
C PRO A 271 14.94 5.04 -22.72
N ASP A 272 16.10 4.39 -22.73
CA ASP A 272 16.91 4.08 -21.55
C ASP A 272 17.38 5.32 -20.75
N SER A 273 17.41 6.49 -21.39
CA SER A 273 17.86 7.74 -20.76
C SER A 273 16.78 8.42 -19.91
N TYR A 274 15.49 8.10 -20.12
CA TYR A 274 14.39 8.78 -19.46
C TYR A 274 13.28 7.84 -18.93
N LEU A 275 13.26 6.57 -19.33
CA LEU A 275 12.33 5.58 -18.81
C LEU A 275 12.95 4.81 -17.63
N PRO A 276 12.14 4.42 -16.62
CA PRO A 276 12.61 3.54 -15.56
C PRO A 276 13.02 2.16 -16.10
N LYS A 277 14.15 1.61 -15.64
CA LYS A 277 14.63 0.27 -16.06
C LYS A 277 13.57 -0.82 -15.95
N LYS A 278 12.86 -0.89 -14.82
CA LYS A 278 11.78 -1.86 -14.62
C LYS A 278 10.68 -1.75 -15.68
N TYR A 279 10.38 -0.54 -16.16
CA TYR A 279 9.38 -0.36 -17.22
C TYR A 279 9.87 -0.91 -18.56
N ILE A 280 11.16 -0.73 -18.86
CA ILE A 280 11.79 -1.27 -20.08
C ILE A 280 11.81 -2.81 -20.05
N GLU A 281 12.17 -3.39 -18.90
CA GLU A 281 12.14 -4.84 -18.67
C GLU A 281 10.73 -5.40 -18.80
N ASP A 282 9.76 -4.85 -18.06
CA ASP A 282 8.35 -5.29 -18.10
C ASP A 282 7.74 -5.12 -19.52
N HIS A 283 8.15 -4.08 -20.26
CA HIS A 283 7.77 -3.89 -21.67
C HIS A 283 8.36 -4.98 -22.55
N GLY A 284 9.67 -5.25 -22.46
CA GLY A 284 10.35 -6.29 -23.23
C GLY A 284 9.79 -7.70 -22.98
N ASP A 285 9.47 -8.03 -21.73
CA ASP A 285 8.86 -9.31 -21.34
C ASP A 285 7.52 -9.54 -22.04
N ALA A 286 6.73 -8.48 -22.29
CA ALA A 286 5.47 -8.60 -23.02
C ALA A 286 5.64 -9.04 -24.49
N PHE A 287 6.85 -8.91 -25.04
CA PHE A 287 7.21 -9.33 -26.40
C PHE A 287 8.02 -10.64 -26.43
N SER A 288 8.25 -11.31 -25.30
CA SER A 288 9.09 -12.51 -25.23
C SER A 288 8.57 -13.68 -26.09
N ASN A 289 7.25 -13.76 -26.30
CA ASN A 289 6.60 -14.79 -27.11
C ASN A 289 6.52 -14.44 -28.61
N GLY A 290 7.24 -13.40 -29.04
CA GLY A 290 7.21 -12.86 -30.39
C GLY A 290 6.23 -11.71 -30.53
N ALA A 291 6.18 -11.15 -31.72
CA ALA A 291 5.39 -9.95 -32.03
C ALA A 291 4.65 -10.09 -33.35
N SER A 292 3.67 -9.22 -33.58
CA SER A 292 2.88 -9.21 -34.79
C SER A 292 2.82 -7.82 -35.41
N ARG A 293 2.73 -7.77 -36.74
CA ARG A 293 2.51 -6.55 -37.51
C ARG A 293 1.42 -6.78 -38.53
N ILE A 294 0.53 -5.81 -38.69
CA ILE A 294 -0.55 -5.83 -39.69
C ILE A 294 -0.17 -4.88 -40.81
N VAL A 295 -0.21 -5.36 -42.06
CA VAL A 295 0.05 -4.56 -43.25
C VAL A 295 -0.87 -4.95 -44.39
N VAL A 296 -0.93 -4.12 -45.43
CA VAL A 296 -1.62 -4.44 -46.68
C VAL A 296 -0.81 -5.48 -47.46
N ARG A 297 -1.49 -6.48 -48.06
CA ARG A 297 -0.86 -7.58 -48.80
C ARG A 297 0.06 -7.10 -49.92
N SER A 298 -0.45 -6.29 -50.84
CA SER A 298 0.35 -5.69 -51.92
C SER A 298 1.61 -4.98 -51.41
N SER A 299 1.52 -4.24 -50.30
CA SER A 299 2.71 -3.60 -49.70
C SER A 299 3.73 -4.62 -49.17
N TYR A 300 3.31 -5.79 -48.70
CA TYR A 300 4.23 -6.85 -48.30
C TYR A 300 4.85 -7.54 -49.53
N GLU A 301 4.09 -7.80 -50.58
CA GLU A 301 4.60 -8.43 -51.80
C GLU A 301 5.61 -7.54 -52.55
N ASP A 302 5.38 -6.22 -52.56
CA ASP A 302 6.26 -5.26 -53.24
C ASP A 302 7.55 -4.98 -52.47
N TYR A 303 7.49 -4.92 -51.13
CA TYR A 303 8.59 -4.40 -50.31
C TYR A 303 9.13 -5.38 -49.26
N GLY A 304 8.43 -6.47 -48.98
CA GLY A 304 8.76 -7.43 -47.93
C GLY A 304 8.65 -6.82 -46.53
N VAL A 305 9.51 -7.29 -45.61
CA VAL A 305 9.65 -6.74 -44.26
C VAL A 305 10.88 -5.82 -44.20
N GLY A 306 10.79 -4.80 -43.36
CA GLY A 306 11.88 -3.86 -43.08
C GLY A 306 11.75 -2.57 -43.86
N LYS A 307 11.75 -1.44 -43.13
CA LYS A 307 11.81 -0.10 -43.74
C LYS A 307 13.21 0.23 -44.26
N PRO A 308 13.35 1.20 -45.18
CA PRO A 308 14.64 1.58 -45.75
C PRO A 308 15.45 2.44 -44.77
N ASP A 309 15.76 1.89 -43.59
CA ASP A 309 16.53 2.53 -42.53
C ASP A 309 17.61 1.60 -41.95
N LEU A 310 18.51 2.18 -41.16
CA LEU A 310 19.57 1.45 -40.46
C LEU A 310 18.93 0.39 -39.55
N GLY A 311 19.22 -0.89 -39.82
CA GLY A 311 18.66 -2.03 -39.11
C GLY A 311 17.28 -2.51 -39.61
N LYS A 312 16.74 -1.94 -40.70
CA LYS A 312 15.46 -2.32 -41.31
C LYS A 312 14.35 -2.49 -40.27
N SER A 313 14.02 -1.39 -39.61
CA SER A 313 13.18 -1.41 -38.42
C SER A 313 11.70 -1.62 -38.78
N GLU A 314 10.99 -2.38 -37.94
CA GLU A 314 9.55 -2.55 -38.05
C GLU A 314 8.85 -2.34 -36.71
N PHE A 315 7.83 -1.49 -36.71
CA PHE A 315 6.88 -1.35 -35.60
C PHE A 315 6.00 -2.60 -35.52
N VAL A 316 5.87 -3.13 -34.31
CA VAL A 316 5.18 -4.38 -34.00
C VAL A 316 4.40 -4.28 -32.68
N LEU A 317 3.44 -5.19 -32.52
CA LEU A 317 2.55 -5.32 -31.37
C LEU A 317 2.81 -6.67 -30.71
N THR A 318 2.33 -6.85 -29.47
CA THR A 318 2.24 -8.20 -28.91
C THR A 318 1.26 -9.02 -29.75
N LYS A 319 1.48 -10.33 -29.83
CA LYS A 319 0.59 -11.24 -30.58
C LYS A 319 -0.86 -11.14 -30.11
N ASP A 320 -1.05 -11.14 -28.80
CA ASP A 320 -2.37 -11.04 -28.19
C ASP A 320 -3.08 -9.73 -28.54
N ASN A 321 -2.36 -8.60 -28.49
CA ASN A 321 -2.94 -7.30 -28.86
C ASN A 321 -3.31 -7.23 -30.34
N ALA A 322 -2.47 -7.77 -31.23
CA ALA A 322 -2.79 -7.83 -32.65
C ALA A 322 -4.09 -8.61 -32.89
N LEU A 323 -4.22 -9.81 -32.28
CA LEU A 323 -5.43 -10.63 -32.38
C LEU A 323 -6.66 -9.93 -31.78
N ASN A 324 -6.52 -9.28 -30.62
CA ASN A 324 -7.60 -8.53 -29.99
C ASN A 324 -8.06 -7.37 -30.88
N ILE A 325 -7.13 -6.59 -31.44
CA ILE A 325 -7.45 -5.48 -32.35
C ILE A 325 -8.21 -6.00 -33.56
N ILE A 326 -7.78 -7.11 -34.17
CA ILE A 326 -8.44 -7.71 -35.34
C ILE A 326 -9.87 -8.15 -34.99
N ASN A 327 -10.04 -8.84 -33.86
CA ASN A 327 -11.31 -9.38 -33.40
C ASN A 327 -12.31 -8.27 -33.03
N GLU A 328 -11.89 -7.28 -32.23
CA GLU A 328 -12.71 -6.16 -31.80
C GLU A 328 -13.12 -5.27 -32.97
N SER A 329 -12.22 -5.09 -33.94
CA SER A 329 -12.47 -4.33 -35.16
C SER A 329 -13.34 -5.10 -36.17
N LYS A 330 -13.68 -6.37 -35.89
CA LYS A 330 -14.39 -7.27 -36.83
C LYS A 330 -13.71 -7.30 -38.21
N GLN A 331 -12.39 -7.25 -38.23
CA GLN A 331 -11.55 -7.19 -39.44
C GLN A 331 -11.77 -5.95 -40.34
N ASP A 332 -12.38 -4.87 -39.83
CA ASP A 332 -12.51 -3.61 -40.57
C ASP A 332 -11.16 -2.86 -40.61
N PRO A 333 -10.57 -2.62 -41.80
CA PRO A 333 -9.27 -1.95 -41.93
C PRO A 333 -9.23 -0.53 -41.33
N SER A 334 -10.35 0.19 -41.37
CA SER A 334 -10.43 1.57 -40.84
C SER A 334 -10.38 1.59 -39.31
N LEU A 335 -11.04 0.62 -38.66
CA LEU A 335 -11.02 0.47 -37.20
C LEU A 335 -9.66 -0.05 -36.72
N ILE A 336 -9.04 -0.97 -37.48
CA ILE A 336 -7.69 -1.44 -37.20
C ILE A 336 -6.70 -0.27 -37.29
N ALA A 337 -6.75 0.54 -38.35
CA ALA A 337 -5.85 1.69 -38.49
C ALA A 337 -5.99 2.69 -37.33
N GLU A 338 -7.22 2.93 -36.86
CA GLU A 338 -7.49 3.78 -35.71
C GLU A 338 -6.92 3.22 -34.40
N ARG A 339 -7.05 1.90 -34.19
CA ARG A 339 -6.44 1.19 -33.04
C ARG A 339 -4.91 1.27 -33.07
N LEU A 340 -4.32 1.16 -34.26
CA LEU A 340 -2.87 1.21 -34.50
C LEU A 340 -2.28 2.63 -34.51
N GLY A 341 -3.11 3.67 -34.45
CA GLY A 341 -2.63 5.05 -34.49
C GLY A 341 -1.96 5.42 -35.82
N ILE A 342 -2.45 4.88 -36.93
CA ILE A 342 -1.97 5.18 -38.28
C ILE A 342 -3.11 5.77 -39.15
N PRO A 343 -2.79 6.48 -40.26
CA PRO A 343 -3.80 6.96 -41.20
C PRO A 343 -4.66 5.82 -41.76
N LYS A 344 -5.97 6.04 -41.89
CA LYS A 344 -6.93 5.01 -42.35
C LYS A 344 -6.63 4.54 -43.78
N GLU A 345 -6.08 5.44 -44.58
CA GLU A 345 -5.67 5.21 -45.96
C GLU A 345 -4.54 4.19 -46.04
N GLN A 346 -3.71 4.06 -45.00
CA GLN A 346 -2.55 3.17 -44.97
C GLN A 346 -2.92 1.68 -44.94
N LEU A 347 -4.12 1.33 -44.47
CA LEU A 347 -4.65 -0.04 -44.50
C LEU A 347 -5.75 -0.22 -45.55
N SER A 348 -5.96 0.78 -46.41
CA SER A 348 -6.98 0.73 -47.46
C SER A 348 -6.41 0.21 -48.78
N GLY A 349 -7.27 -0.34 -49.63
CA GLY A 349 -6.95 -0.62 -51.04
C GLY A 349 -6.73 -2.10 -51.40
N ASP A 350 -6.50 -2.98 -50.42
CA ASP A 350 -6.31 -4.42 -50.65
C ASP A 350 -6.52 -5.22 -49.34
N SER A 351 -6.49 -6.55 -49.41
CA SER A 351 -6.50 -7.49 -48.30
C SER A 351 -5.35 -7.24 -47.31
N LEU A 352 -5.58 -7.58 -46.04
CA LEU A 352 -4.59 -7.41 -44.97
C LEU A 352 -3.89 -8.74 -44.68
N VAL A 353 -2.60 -8.64 -44.36
CA VAL A 353 -1.79 -9.76 -43.87
C VAL A 353 -1.25 -9.44 -42.48
N ILE A 354 -1.07 -10.48 -41.68
CA ILE A 354 -0.38 -10.41 -40.39
C ILE A 354 0.98 -11.11 -40.51
N ILE A 355 2.02 -10.37 -40.14
CA ILE A 355 3.39 -10.85 -40.06
C ILE A 355 3.66 -11.18 -38.60
N GLU A 356 3.95 -12.44 -38.29
CA GLU A 356 4.24 -12.92 -36.94
C GLU A 356 5.74 -13.21 -36.80
N PHE A 357 6.43 -12.37 -36.04
CA PHE A 357 7.83 -12.53 -35.70
C PHE A 357 8.00 -13.58 -34.60
N LYS A 358 8.96 -14.48 -34.79
CA LYS A 358 9.30 -15.53 -33.84
C LYS A 358 10.50 -15.10 -32.98
N PRO A 359 10.58 -15.55 -31.72
CA PRO A 359 11.70 -15.24 -30.84
C PRO A 359 12.95 -16.05 -31.22
N THR A 360 13.61 -15.66 -32.32
CA THR A 360 14.89 -16.21 -32.76
C THR A 360 16.06 -15.36 -32.28
N GLU A 361 17.31 -15.75 -32.58
CA GLU A 361 18.50 -14.97 -32.20
C GLU A 361 18.53 -13.57 -32.82
N LEU A 362 17.84 -13.36 -33.95
CA LEU A 362 17.71 -12.05 -34.61
C LEU A 362 16.57 -11.21 -34.02
N TYR A 363 15.71 -11.80 -33.19
CA TYR A 363 14.56 -11.13 -32.62
C TYR A 363 14.95 -10.34 -31.37
N SER A 364 15.09 -9.03 -31.55
CA SER A 364 15.44 -8.09 -30.47
C SER A 364 14.42 -6.94 -30.40
N PRO A 365 13.24 -7.15 -29.81
CA PRO A 365 12.26 -6.09 -29.63
C PRO A 365 12.79 -5.03 -28.67
N ARG A 366 12.57 -3.76 -29.00
CA ARG A 366 12.90 -2.62 -28.13
C ARG A 366 11.79 -1.59 -28.14
N ILE A 367 11.73 -0.76 -27.11
CA ILE A 367 10.86 0.41 -27.10
C ILE A 367 11.30 1.35 -28.24
N PRO A 368 10.39 1.86 -29.09
CA PRO A 368 10.72 2.83 -30.12
C PRO A 368 11.27 4.13 -29.51
N SER A 369 12.36 4.63 -30.09
CA SER A 369 12.93 5.94 -29.73
C SER A 369 12.16 7.10 -30.36
N GLY A 370 11.34 6.81 -31.38
CA GLY A 370 10.67 7.80 -32.21
C GLY A 370 11.57 8.39 -33.30
N ARG A 371 12.81 7.91 -33.42
CA ARG A 371 13.76 8.27 -34.50
C ARG A 371 13.65 7.35 -35.70
N GLU A 372 12.98 6.20 -35.55
CA GLU A 372 12.81 5.19 -36.59
C GLU A 372 12.07 5.75 -37.81
N TRP A 373 12.35 5.21 -39.00
CA TRP A 373 11.79 5.76 -40.24
C TRP A 373 10.25 5.78 -40.22
N GLY A 374 9.63 4.73 -39.68
CA GLY A 374 8.18 4.61 -39.56
C GLY A 374 7.51 5.52 -38.51
N ALA A 375 8.27 6.21 -37.65
CA ALA A 375 7.69 7.11 -36.66
C ALA A 375 7.08 8.35 -37.35
N ASN A 376 5.79 8.60 -37.08
CA ASN A 376 4.98 9.68 -37.65
C ASN A 376 4.57 10.70 -36.58
N GLU A 377 3.70 11.65 -36.92
CA GLU A 377 3.18 12.68 -35.97
C GLU A 377 2.31 12.09 -34.85
N GLN A 378 1.81 10.87 -35.02
CA GLN A 378 0.97 10.15 -34.05
C GLN A 378 1.81 9.27 -33.09
N TRP A 379 3.13 9.19 -33.29
CA TRP A 379 4.04 8.45 -32.42
C TRP A 379 4.00 8.99 -30.99
N LEU A 380 3.97 8.07 -30.02
CA LEU A 380 3.98 8.40 -28.59
C LEU A 380 5.21 7.80 -27.89
N PRO A 381 5.83 8.51 -26.93
CA PRO A 381 6.93 7.98 -26.14
C PRO A 381 6.54 6.73 -25.35
N GLY A 382 7.52 5.85 -25.09
CA GLY A 382 7.35 4.73 -24.16
C GLY A 382 6.78 3.45 -24.78
N GLY A 383 6.64 3.38 -26.11
CA GLY A 383 6.20 2.15 -26.78
C GLY A 383 4.74 1.85 -26.50
N LYS A 384 3.90 2.87 -26.65
CA LYS A 384 2.46 2.84 -26.40
C LYS A 384 1.70 3.40 -27.59
N LEU A 385 0.68 2.68 -28.04
CA LEU A 385 -0.30 3.18 -29.00
C LEU A 385 -1.29 4.14 -28.34
N PRO A 386 -2.07 4.93 -29.12
CA PRO A 386 -3.01 5.92 -28.58
C PRO A 386 -4.03 5.40 -27.56
N GLN A 387 -4.33 4.10 -27.60
CA GLN A 387 -5.30 3.45 -26.70
C GLN A 387 -4.62 2.66 -25.57
N GLY A 388 -3.29 2.79 -25.43
CA GLY A 388 -2.50 2.19 -24.35
C GLY A 388 -1.93 0.81 -24.66
N ASP A 389 -2.19 0.25 -25.84
CA ASP A 389 -1.59 -1.02 -26.30
C ASP A 389 -0.07 -0.87 -26.44
N LEU A 390 0.66 -1.96 -26.18
CA LEU A 390 2.11 -1.95 -26.28
C LEU A 390 2.58 -2.02 -27.74
N GLU A 391 3.59 -1.21 -28.03
CA GLU A 391 4.28 -1.15 -29.31
C GLU A 391 5.79 -1.30 -29.09
N ALA A 392 6.44 -2.07 -29.95
CA ALA A 392 7.88 -2.23 -30.00
C ALA A 392 8.40 -2.03 -31.42
N VAL A 393 9.73 -1.95 -31.55
CA VAL A 393 10.44 -2.02 -32.83
C VAL A 393 11.33 -3.24 -32.84
N VAL A 394 11.29 -3.97 -33.95
CA VAL A 394 12.16 -5.12 -34.22
C VAL A 394 13.05 -4.81 -35.42
N SER A 395 14.33 -5.20 -35.36
CA SER A 395 15.21 -5.17 -36.52
C SER A 395 14.93 -6.38 -37.39
N THR A 396 14.72 -6.17 -38.69
CA THR A 396 14.44 -7.26 -39.65
C THR A 396 15.64 -7.62 -40.51
N GLU A 397 16.81 -7.06 -40.21
CA GLU A 397 18.03 -7.31 -40.96
C GLU A 397 18.44 -8.78 -40.87
N GLY A 398 18.52 -9.45 -42.03
CA GLY A 398 18.88 -10.87 -42.12
C GLY A 398 17.76 -11.86 -41.76
N MET A 399 16.55 -11.40 -41.43
CA MET A 399 15.42 -12.30 -41.13
C MET A 399 14.89 -13.01 -42.38
N VAL A 400 14.48 -14.27 -42.23
CA VAL A 400 13.98 -15.12 -43.33
C VAL A 400 12.54 -15.59 -43.06
N ASN A 401 11.65 -15.44 -44.05
CA ASN A 401 10.27 -15.97 -43.98
C ASN A 401 10.28 -17.50 -43.76
N GLY A 402 9.37 -17.99 -42.94
CA GLY A 402 9.29 -19.39 -42.49
C GLY A 402 10.18 -19.70 -41.28
N ARG A 403 11.32 -19.02 -41.14
CA ARG A 403 12.28 -19.21 -40.03
C ARG A 403 12.08 -18.19 -38.92
N ASP A 404 12.26 -16.91 -39.22
CA ASP A 404 12.30 -15.81 -38.24
C ASP A 404 10.96 -15.08 -38.13
N TYR A 405 10.18 -15.09 -39.21
CA TYR A 405 8.79 -14.63 -39.22
C TYR A 405 7.95 -15.52 -40.13
N ILE A 406 6.64 -15.44 -40.00
CA ILE A 406 5.67 -16.04 -40.93
C ILE A 406 4.63 -15.00 -41.31
N VAL A 407 4.09 -15.10 -42.52
CA VAL A 407 3.05 -14.18 -42.99
C VAL A 407 1.78 -14.96 -43.26
N ARG A 408 0.65 -14.43 -42.79
CA ARG A 408 -0.67 -15.04 -42.96
C ARG A 408 -1.65 -14.03 -43.50
N ASP A 409 -2.50 -14.49 -44.41
CA ASP A 409 -3.68 -13.72 -44.78
C ASP A 409 -4.67 -13.65 -43.62
N LEU A 410 -5.21 -12.46 -43.35
CA LEU A 410 -6.11 -12.25 -42.22
C LEU A 410 -7.52 -12.81 -42.41
N ILE A 411 -7.94 -13.04 -43.66
CA ILE A 411 -9.26 -13.56 -44.00
C ILE A 411 -9.21 -15.08 -44.21
N THR A 412 -8.26 -15.56 -45.01
CA THR A 412 -8.17 -16.98 -45.39
C THR A 412 -7.33 -17.80 -44.41
N GLY A 413 -6.44 -17.16 -43.63
CA GLY A 413 -5.49 -17.83 -42.75
C GLY A 413 -4.35 -18.56 -43.47
N GLU A 414 -4.29 -18.44 -44.80
CA GLU A 414 -3.26 -19.05 -45.65
C GLU A 414 -1.88 -18.45 -45.32
N VAL A 415 -0.85 -19.32 -45.26
CA VAL A 415 0.53 -18.91 -45.04
C VAL A 415 1.16 -18.56 -46.37
N LEU A 416 1.77 -17.37 -46.46
CA LEU A 416 2.42 -16.83 -47.66
C LEU A 416 3.93 -17.09 -47.69
#